data_AF-A0A935WYE5-F1
#
_entry.id   AF-A0A935WYE5-F1
#
_cell.length_a   1.000
_cell.length_b   1.000
_cell.length_c   1.000
_cell.angle_alpha   90.00
_cell.angle_beta   90.00
_cell.angle_gamma   90.00
#
_symmetry.space_group_name_H-M   'P 1'
#
loop_
_entity.id
_entity.type
_entity.pdbx_description
1 polymer ?
#
loop_
_entity_poly.entity_id
_entity_poly.type
_entity_poly.pdbx_seq_one_letter_code
_entity_poly.pdbx_strand_id
1 'polypeptide(L)'
;MAPGAAVGSPARGDLVSASKTAADGSDSGRPTTPSLANDSRSRPVVVAVFPIEDLAGVLDPSQHEQLSRYLAVLVTRTLGVEVVATNAVREVLRLQKAESYRECYDEACRIAVGRELAAEKTITAQLLRLGDRLSDRCTLAVSVLDLAKATNERTAVQSATCHPAEIGAAIERATAELRGPANASSNAGASAAAPEAAPNPAPSWVVNVKTAPPGAEVWIDGRRRDGRTPLAVVGTVQRVLSIRVAKDGFAWASRDVSVSPGAPPSDVEILLSEGQPVEIETDPAGARVAIDGEPLGATPLTWWGAPGPHRLFLSTRNYLPVYQTFTIGGPGSSESSEWVDSSASSLSSKSSLSSKSSLSSKSSLSLTSSASSTSSQSLRFELQPTVEGARWLAAERRHREAVEAFELRRRHERLVGAGALTLGLATAVLATVLYVSNESAGRNAHTAYSRSSLQSALDAEYGRIEAARRGFVLGHVAAGVSLSSLLFGLVYSVATTPSPEDLP
;
A
#
# COMPACT_ATOMS: atom_id res chain seq x y z
N MET A 1 -30.84 -8.13 -73.42
CA MET A 1 -32.12 -8.84 -73.40
C MET A 1 -32.72 -8.71 -72.01
N ALA A 2 -33.65 -7.77 -71.83
CA ALA A 2 -34.77 -7.89 -70.88
C ALA A 2 -35.82 -8.86 -71.51
N PRO A 3 -36.94 -9.27 -70.86
CA PRO A 3 -37.84 -8.54 -69.93
C PRO A 3 -38.23 -9.39 -68.69
N GLY A 4 -39.10 -9.03 -67.72
CA GLY A 4 -40.02 -7.92 -67.46
C GLY A 4 -40.77 -8.24 -66.13
N ALA A 5 -41.00 -7.24 -65.26
CA ALA A 5 -42.32 -6.63 -64.91
C ALA A 5 -43.30 -7.56 -64.14
N ALA A 6 -44.04 -7.18 -63.10
CA ALA A 6 -44.82 -5.95 -62.84
C ALA A 6 -45.31 -5.97 -61.35
N VAL A 7 -45.31 -4.86 -60.59
CA VAL A 7 -46.39 -3.86 -60.34
C VAL A 7 -47.23 -4.12 -59.07
N GLY A 8 -47.44 -3.07 -58.25
CA GLY A 8 -48.58 -2.98 -57.32
C GLY A 8 -48.40 -2.04 -56.11
N SER A 9 -48.73 -0.76 -56.27
CA SER A 9 -49.08 0.24 -55.22
C SER A 9 -50.46 0.82 -55.62
N PRO A 10 -51.12 1.82 -54.97
CA PRO A 10 -51.09 2.35 -53.59
C PRO A 10 -52.53 2.66 -53.02
N ALA A 11 -52.66 3.21 -51.80
CA ALA A 11 -53.74 4.13 -51.29
C ALA A 11 -53.62 4.23 -49.74
N ARG A 12 -53.57 5.33 -48.98
CA ARG A 12 -54.06 6.73 -48.95
C ARG A 12 -55.54 6.92 -48.54
N GLY A 13 -55.74 7.71 -47.46
CA GLY A 13 -56.99 8.28 -46.95
C GLY A 13 -57.39 7.73 -45.57
N ASP A 14 -57.94 8.46 -44.59
CA ASP A 14 -58.20 9.88 -44.38
C ASP A 14 -58.56 10.10 -42.90
N LEU A 15 -58.53 11.36 -42.48
CA LEU A 15 -58.96 11.95 -41.21
C LEU A 15 -60.37 11.55 -40.77
N VAL A 16 -60.67 11.69 -39.46
CA VAL A 16 -61.81 12.49 -38.91
C VAL A 16 -61.80 12.50 -37.38
N SER A 17 -61.81 13.70 -36.82
CA SER A 17 -62.16 14.07 -35.44
C SER A 17 -63.67 13.99 -35.20
N ALA A 18 -64.12 13.59 -34.01
CA ALA A 18 -65.26 14.26 -33.35
C ALA A 18 -65.42 13.84 -31.88
N SER A 19 -65.60 14.88 -31.07
CA SER A 19 -65.91 14.98 -29.66
C SER A 19 -67.29 14.48 -29.25
N LYS A 20 -67.44 14.05 -28.00
CA LYS A 20 -68.72 14.15 -27.27
C LYS A 20 -68.49 14.50 -25.79
N THR A 21 -69.12 15.62 -25.43
CA THR A 21 -69.53 16.20 -24.13
C THR A 21 -70.04 15.15 -23.11
N ALA A 22 -70.18 15.33 -21.79
CA ALA A 22 -69.94 16.34 -20.73
C ALA A 22 -71.01 16.03 -19.65
N ALA A 23 -70.65 15.87 -18.37
CA ALA A 23 -71.46 16.10 -17.15
C ALA A 23 -70.63 15.65 -15.93
N ASP A 24 -70.08 16.53 -15.08
CA ASP A 24 -70.67 17.35 -14.00
C ASP A 24 -70.78 16.58 -12.66
N GLY A 25 -70.23 17.16 -11.58
CA GLY A 25 -70.26 16.58 -10.23
C GLY A 25 -69.05 16.90 -9.34
N SER A 26 -69.11 18.04 -8.65
CA SER A 26 -68.22 18.49 -7.58
C SER A 26 -68.44 17.70 -6.27
N ASP A 27 -67.40 17.15 -5.64
CA ASP A 27 -67.32 17.15 -4.17
C ASP A 27 -65.87 16.98 -3.62
N SER A 28 -65.70 17.66 -2.50
CA SER A 28 -64.60 17.96 -1.60
C SER A 28 -63.49 16.92 -1.30
N GLY A 29 -62.26 17.42 -1.39
CA GLY A 29 -61.33 17.51 -0.24
C GLY A 29 -60.97 16.23 0.53
N ARG A 30 -59.97 15.50 0.03
CA ARG A 30 -59.07 14.69 0.88
C ARG A 30 -57.65 14.80 0.33
N PRO A 31 -56.63 15.18 1.13
CA PRO A 31 -55.25 15.16 0.66
C PRO A 31 -54.83 13.70 0.52
N THR A 32 -54.99 13.17 -0.68
CA THR A 32 -54.27 11.97 -1.12
C THR A 32 -52.80 12.32 -1.07
N THR A 33 -52.07 11.63 -0.20
CA THR A 33 -50.62 11.44 -0.26
C THR A 33 -50.11 11.58 -1.69
N PRO A 34 -49.19 12.50 -1.99
CA PRO A 34 -48.60 12.56 -3.31
C PRO A 34 -47.96 11.21 -3.59
N SER A 35 -48.57 10.53 -4.57
CA SER A 35 -48.00 9.42 -5.31
C SER A 35 -46.49 9.65 -5.45
N LEU A 36 -45.71 8.63 -5.10
CA LEU A 36 -44.29 8.49 -5.41
C LEU A 36 -44.11 8.56 -6.94
N ALA A 37 -44.19 9.78 -7.47
CA ALA A 37 -43.79 10.14 -8.81
C ALA A 37 -42.26 10.13 -8.79
N ASN A 38 -41.72 8.93 -9.02
CA ASN A 38 -40.45 8.65 -9.69
C ASN A 38 -39.45 9.83 -9.74
N ASP A 39 -38.94 10.24 -8.57
CA ASP A 39 -37.81 11.16 -8.47
C ASP A 39 -36.56 10.29 -8.67
N SER A 40 -36.25 9.99 -9.93
CA SER A 40 -34.98 9.39 -10.31
C SER A 40 -33.86 10.41 -10.15
N ARG A 41 -33.61 10.85 -8.90
CA ARG A 41 -32.30 11.36 -8.53
C ARG A 41 -31.37 10.17 -8.58
N SER A 42 -30.74 9.98 -9.74
CA SER A 42 -29.55 9.16 -9.87
C SER A 42 -28.66 9.46 -8.68
N ARG A 43 -28.41 8.46 -7.83
CA ARG A 43 -27.51 8.62 -6.69
C ARG A 43 -26.20 9.24 -7.19
N PRO A 44 -25.60 10.19 -6.45
CA PRO A 44 -24.35 10.79 -6.88
C PRO A 44 -23.33 9.67 -7.07
N VAL A 45 -22.77 9.57 -8.27
CA VAL A 45 -21.74 8.60 -8.60
C VAL A 45 -20.53 8.91 -7.73
N VAL A 46 -20.13 7.96 -6.88
CA VAL A 46 -18.96 8.09 -6.02
C VAL A 46 -17.71 7.82 -6.84
N VAL A 47 -16.79 8.78 -6.87
CA VAL A 47 -15.56 8.71 -7.68
C VAL A 47 -14.33 8.81 -6.78
N ALA A 48 -13.41 7.85 -6.89
CA ALA A 48 -12.11 7.92 -6.23
C ALA A 48 -11.08 8.56 -7.16
N VAL A 49 -10.46 9.67 -6.74
CA VAL A 49 -9.38 10.31 -7.49
C VAL A 49 -8.04 9.83 -6.93
N PHE A 50 -7.29 9.10 -7.74
CA PHE A 50 -5.93 8.69 -7.40
C PHE A 50 -4.96 9.85 -7.64
N PRO A 51 -3.94 10.03 -6.80
CA PRO A 51 -2.91 11.03 -7.05
C PRO A 51 -2.17 10.80 -8.38
N ILE A 52 -1.53 11.84 -8.89
CA ILE A 52 -0.91 11.82 -10.22
C ILE A 52 0.24 10.79 -10.23
N GLU A 53 0.39 10.01 -11.28
CA GLU A 53 1.54 9.13 -11.48
C GLU A 53 2.60 9.88 -12.28
N ASP A 54 3.67 10.31 -11.61
CA ASP A 54 4.78 11.02 -12.27
C ASP A 54 5.79 10.04 -12.88
N LEU A 55 5.51 9.58 -14.09
CA LEU A 55 6.42 8.76 -14.89
C LEU A 55 7.50 9.62 -15.57
N ALA A 56 7.28 10.92 -15.69
CA ALA A 56 8.23 11.88 -16.23
C ALA A 56 9.38 12.18 -15.25
N GLY A 57 9.15 12.02 -13.94
CA GLY A 57 10.12 12.27 -12.87
C GLY A 57 10.47 13.76 -12.73
N VAL A 58 9.49 14.63 -12.97
CA VAL A 58 9.67 16.09 -13.03
C VAL A 58 9.15 16.81 -11.79
N LEU A 59 8.29 16.16 -11.01
CA LEU A 59 7.65 16.75 -9.85
C LEU A 59 8.41 16.40 -8.57
N ASP A 60 8.71 17.42 -7.76
CA ASP A 60 9.14 17.19 -6.40
C ASP A 60 7.96 16.71 -5.52
N PRO A 61 8.21 16.13 -4.32
CA PRO A 61 7.15 15.59 -3.47
C PRO A 61 6.06 16.62 -3.09
N SER A 62 6.42 17.90 -2.95
CA SER A 62 5.47 18.96 -2.60
C SER A 62 4.60 19.35 -3.80
N GLN A 63 5.20 19.47 -4.99
CA GLN A 63 4.50 19.73 -6.25
C GLN A 63 3.56 18.59 -6.61
N HIS A 64 4.03 17.35 -6.43
CA HIS A 64 3.25 16.13 -6.65
C HIS A 64 1.98 16.10 -5.79
N GLU A 65 2.12 16.42 -4.50
CA GLU A 65 0.97 16.49 -3.58
C GLU A 65 0.02 17.64 -3.93
N GLN A 66 0.56 18.83 -4.22
CA GLN A 66 -0.24 20.02 -4.55
C GLN A 66 -1.07 19.80 -5.82
N LEU A 67 -0.45 19.31 -6.90
CA LEU A 67 -1.12 19.05 -8.17
C LEU A 67 -2.15 17.91 -8.08
N SER A 68 -1.85 16.87 -7.29
CA SER A 68 -2.80 15.78 -7.05
C SER A 68 -4.05 16.24 -6.28
N ARG A 69 -3.86 17.11 -5.26
CA ARG A 69 -4.98 17.74 -4.55
C ARG A 69 -5.76 18.67 -5.48
N TYR A 70 -5.06 19.40 -6.35
CA TYR A 70 -5.67 20.29 -7.33
C TYR A 70 -6.57 19.54 -8.32
N LEU A 71 -6.09 18.40 -8.85
CA LEU A 71 -6.88 17.50 -9.70
C LEU A 71 -8.17 17.05 -9.01
N ALA A 72 -8.10 16.63 -7.74
CA ALA A 72 -9.29 16.19 -7.00
C ALA A 72 -10.33 17.31 -6.85
N VAL A 73 -9.88 18.55 -6.54
CA VAL A 73 -10.77 19.72 -6.46
C VAL A 73 -11.41 20.03 -7.82
N LEU A 74 -10.61 19.98 -8.89
CA LEU A 74 -11.10 20.25 -10.24
C LEU A 74 -12.14 19.22 -10.68
N VAL A 75 -11.90 17.93 -10.44
CA VAL A 75 -12.84 16.85 -10.74
C VAL A 75 -14.19 17.08 -10.05
N THR A 76 -14.20 17.38 -8.74
CA THR A 76 -15.43 17.64 -8.00
C THR A 76 -16.19 18.81 -8.61
N ARG A 77 -15.48 19.88 -8.98
CA ARG A 77 -16.06 21.07 -9.59
C ARG A 77 -16.58 20.84 -11.01
N THR A 78 -15.85 20.13 -11.86
CA THR A 78 -16.13 20.01 -13.29
C THR A 78 -17.12 18.90 -13.60
N LEU A 79 -17.04 17.76 -12.92
CA LEU A 79 -17.87 16.59 -13.17
C LEU A 79 -19.11 16.52 -12.26
N GLY A 80 -19.17 17.32 -11.19
CA GLY A 80 -20.33 17.35 -10.28
C GLY A 80 -20.59 16.02 -9.58
N VAL A 81 -19.53 15.22 -9.37
CA VAL A 81 -19.55 13.90 -8.74
C VAL A 81 -19.14 13.99 -7.28
N GLU A 82 -19.56 13.01 -6.48
CA GLU A 82 -19.12 12.89 -5.09
C GLU A 82 -17.73 12.24 -5.07
N VAL A 83 -16.72 12.99 -4.62
CA VAL A 83 -15.34 12.52 -4.63
C VAL A 83 -14.95 11.97 -3.27
N VAL A 84 -14.41 10.75 -3.26
CA VAL A 84 -13.80 10.18 -2.07
C VAL A 84 -12.59 11.02 -1.68
N ALA A 85 -12.56 11.49 -0.43
CA ALA A 85 -11.47 12.33 0.06
C ALA A 85 -10.11 11.64 -0.14
N THR A 86 -9.13 12.37 -0.68
CA THR A 86 -7.79 11.84 -0.99
C THR A 86 -7.09 11.25 0.24
N ASN A 87 -7.43 11.72 1.46
CA ASN A 87 -6.93 11.16 2.71
C ASN A 87 -7.53 9.78 3.06
N ALA A 88 -8.79 9.52 2.69
CA ALA A 88 -9.42 8.22 2.87
C ALA A 88 -8.81 7.19 1.91
N VAL A 89 -8.51 7.60 0.67
CA VAL A 89 -7.74 6.79 -0.29
C VAL A 89 -6.38 6.43 0.31
N ARG A 90 -5.68 7.40 0.90
CA ARG A 90 -4.38 7.17 1.56
C ARG A 90 -4.47 6.21 2.74
N GLU A 91 -5.49 6.30 3.59
CA GLU A 91 -5.60 5.39 4.74
C GLU A 91 -5.89 3.96 4.30
N VAL A 92 -6.74 3.75 3.30
CA VAL A 92 -6.97 2.41 2.73
C VAL A 92 -5.70 1.85 2.10
N LEU A 93 -4.94 2.67 1.35
CA LEU A 93 -3.65 2.28 0.79
C LEU A 93 -2.62 1.90 1.87
N ARG A 94 -2.61 2.63 3.00
CA ARG A 94 -1.73 2.37 4.14
C ARG A 94 -2.10 1.08 4.87
N LEU A 95 -3.40 0.79 5.00
CA LEU A 95 -3.92 -0.42 5.64
C LEU A 95 -3.68 -1.69 4.79
N GLN A 96 -3.65 -1.57 3.46
CA GLN A 96 -3.36 -2.68 2.54
C GLN A 96 -1.85 -2.94 2.31
N LYS A 97 -0.97 -2.36 3.15
CA LYS A 97 0.49 -2.56 3.11
C LYS A 97 1.18 -2.12 1.81
N ALA A 98 0.59 -1.17 1.08
CA ALA A 98 1.34 -0.40 0.09
C ALA A 98 2.11 0.70 0.85
N GLU A 99 3.21 0.34 1.50
CA GLU A 99 4.02 1.27 2.33
C GLU A 99 4.57 2.43 1.50
N SER A 100 4.59 2.30 0.18
CA SER A 100 4.79 3.40 -0.74
C SER A 100 3.54 3.64 -1.62
N TYR A 101 3.18 4.92 -1.76
CA TYR A 101 2.21 5.39 -2.76
C TYR A 101 2.48 4.85 -4.19
N ARG A 102 3.71 4.38 -4.45
CA ARG A 102 4.16 3.86 -5.73
C ARG A 102 3.81 2.39 -6.00
N GLU A 103 3.38 1.63 -5.01
CA GLU A 103 3.08 0.20 -5.18
C GLU A 103 1.66 -0.08 -5.72
N CYS A 104 0.74 0.90 -5.66
CA CYS A 104 -0.63 0.74 -6.15
C CYS A 104 -0.91 1.53 -7.44
N TYR A 105 -0.01 1.43 -8.42
CA TYR A 105 -0.24 2.01 -9.75
C TYR A 105 -0.80 1.03 -10.79
N ASP A 106 -0.88 -0.27 -10.47
CA ASP A 106 -1.49 -1.25 -11.36
C ASP A 106 -3.01 -1.16 -11.35
N GLU A 107 -3.62 -1.44 -12.51
CA GLU A 107 -5.08 -1.40 -12.70
C GLU A 107 -5.82 -2.31 -11.71
N ALA A 108 -5.29 -3.51 -11.46
CA ALA A 108 -5.86 -4.45 -10.48
C ALA A 108 -5.89 -3.87 -9.04
N CYS A 109 -4.84 -3.14 -8.64
CA CYS A 109 -4.78 -2.51 -7.32
C CYS A 109 -5.76 -1.33 -7.23
N ARG A 110 -5.83 -0.49 -8.27
CA ARG A 110 -6.77 0.63 -8.36
C ARG A 110 -8.22 0.16 -8.31
N ILE A 111 -8.52 -0.98 -8.93
CA ILE A 111 -9.84 -1.60 -8.88
C ILE A 111 -10.16 -2.09 -7.47
N ALA A 112 -9.22 -2.79 -6.81
CA ALA A 112 -9.40 -3.27 -5.44
C ALA A 112 -9.63 -2.11 -4.46
N VAL A 113 -8.75 -1.10 -4.47
CA VAL A 113 -8.85 0.07 -3.59
C VAL A 113 -10.11 0.89 -3.89
N GLY A 114 -10.44 1.09 -5.16
CA GLY A 114 -11.65 1.79 -5.57
C GLY A 114 -12.92 1.11 -5.05
N ARG A 115 -12.99 -0.23 -5.11
CA ARG A 115 -14.10 -1.01 -4.57
C ARG A 115 -14.19 -0.93 -3.04
N GLU A 116 -13.06 -0.98 -2.33
CA GLU A 116 -13.01 -0.81 -0.87
C GLU A 116 -13.52 0.58 -0.41
N LEU A 117 -13.30 1.60 -1.24
CA LEU A 117 -13.79 2.95 -0.99
C LEU A 117 -15.26 3.16 -1.41
N ALA A 118 -15.95 2.09 -1.80
CA ALA A 118 -17.29 2.13 -2.38
C ALA A 118 -17.42 3.11 -3.57
N ALA A 119 -16.31 3.34 -4.29
CA ALA A 119 -16.34 4.12 -5.51
C ALA A 119 -16.96 3.29 -6.63
N GLU A 120 -17.73 3.94 -7.49
CA GLU A 120 -18.26 3.36 -8.72
C GLU A 120 -17.26 3.54 -9.87
N LYS A 121 -16.47 4.61 -9.82
CA LYS A 121 -15.46 4.94 -10.84
C LYS A 121 -14.18 5.47 -10.20
N THR A 122 -13.08 5.36 -10.92
CA THR A 122 -11.80 5.94 -10.50
C THR A 122 -11.24 6.88 -11.55
N ILE A 123 -10.64 7.97 -11.11
CA ILE A 123 -9.90 8.88 -11.98
C ILE A 123 -8.42 8.74 -11.70
N THR A 124 -7.66 8.51 -12.76
CA THR A 124 -6.20 8.37 -12.71
C THR A 124 -5.56 9.35 -13.67
N ALA A 125 -4.44 9.94 -13.26
CA ALA A 125 -3.69 10.87 -14.08
C ALA A 125 -2.25 10.39 -14.19
N GLN A 126 -1.72 10.30 -15.41
CA GLN A 126 -0.34 9.91 -15.69
C GLN A 126 0.38 11.06 -16.38
N LEU A 127 1.55 11.43 -15.85
CA LEU A 127 2.41 12.44 -16.44
C LEU A 127 3.59 11.73 -17.12
N LEU A 128 3.63 11.79 -18.45
CA LEU A 128 4.65 11.15 -19.28
C LEU A 128 5.51 12.21 -19.96
N ARG A 129 6.81 11.94 -20.09
CA ARG A 129 7.70 12.73 -20.94
C ARG A 129 7.84 12.04 -22.29
N LEU A 130 7.56 12.75 -23.37
CA LEU A 130 7.69 12.23 -24.73
C LEU A 130 8.99 12.76 -25.36
N GLY A 131 9.99 11.89 -25.45
CA GLY A 131 11.32 12.19 -26.00
C GLY A 131 12.45 12.02 -24.97
N ASP A 132 13.63 12.52 -25.31
CA ASP A 132 14.82 12.42 -24.45
C ASP A 132 14.68 13.24 -23.16
N ARG A 133 15.57 13.03 -22.17
CA ARG A 133 15.57 13.78 -20.89
C ARG A 133 15.70 15.30 -21.05
N LEU A 134 16.08 15.78 -22.23
CA LEU A 134 16.20 17.19 -22.61
C LEU A 134 14.92 17.76 -23.25
N SER A 135 13.91 16.93 -23.52
CA SER A 135 12.62 17.38 -24.04
C SER A 135 11.81 18.06 -22.96
N ASP A 136 11.43 19.31 -23.18
CA ASP A 136 10.51 20.06 -22.33
C ASP A 136 9.05 19.82 -22.72
N ARG A 137 8.72 18.59 -23.15
CA ARG A 137 7.36 18.21 -23.56
C ARG A 137 6.85 17.10 -22.67
N CYS A 138 5.87 17.45 -21.85
CA CYS A 138 5.16 16.55 -20.98
C CYS A 138 3.73 16.33 -21.51
N THR A 139 3.25 15.10 -21.39
CA THR A 139 1.89 14.70 -21.76
C THR A 139 1.18 14.22 -20.51
N LEU A 140 0.06 14.86 -20.20
CA LEU A 140 -0.83 14.45 -19.13
C LEU A 140 -1.97 13.63 -19.74
N ALA A 141 -2.10 12.37 -19.31
CA ALA A 141 -3.23 11.53 -19.65
C ALA A 141 -4.11 11.35 -18.41
N VAL A 142 -5.36 11.78 -18.45
CA VAL A 142 -6.34 11.60 -17.37
C VAL A 142 -7.45 10.68 -17.86
N SER A 143 -7.66 9.56 -17.17
CA SER A 143 -8.66 8.56 -17.55
C SER A 143 -9.68 8.31 -16.44
N VAL A 144 -10.89 7.97 -16.87
CA VAL A 144 -12.00 7.53 -16.01
C VAL A 144 -12.20 6.04 -16.23
N LEU A 145 -12.04 5.25 -15.18
CA LEU A 145 -12.24 3.81 -15.17
C LEU A 145 -13.55 3.46 -14.45
N ASP A 146 -14.41 2.68 -15.10
CA ASP A 146 -15.62 2.08 -14.48
C ASP A 146 -15.22 0.81 -13.72
N LEU A 147 -15.43 0.80 -12.40
CA LEU A 147 -15.02 -0.31 -11.52
C LEU A 147 -15.91 -1.55 -11.63
N ALA A 148 -17.13 -1.39 -12.12
CA ALA A 148 -18.04 -2.50 -12.36
C ALA A 148 -17.65 -3.24 -13.64
N LYS A 149 -17.25 -2.51 -14.68
CA LYS A 149 -16.85 -3.09 -15.97
C LYS A 149 -15.37 -3.40 -16.10
N ALA A 150 -14.53 -2.80 -15.24
CA ALA A 150 -13.07 -2.81 -15.39
C ALA A 150 -12.63 -2.31 -16.79
N THR A 151 -13.22 -1.19 -17.23
CA THR A 151 -12.95 -0.60 -18.55
C THR A 151 -12.83 0.91 -18.46
N ASN A 152 -11.92 1.50 -19.25
CA ASN A 152 -11.81 2.95 -19.37
C ASN A 152 -13.01 3.50 -20.15
N GLU A 153 -13.75 4.42 -19.56
CA GLU A 153 -14.89 5.08 -20.19
C GLU A 153 -14.48 6.30 -21.01
N ARG A 154 -13.54 7.10 -20.46
CA ARG A 154 -13.09 8.35 -21.06
C ARG A 154 -11.62 8.56 -20.76
N THR A 155 -10.92 9.18 -21.69
CA THR A 155 -9.53 9.60 -21.51
C THR A 155 -9.34 10.94 -22.19
N ALA A 156 -8.76 11.87 -21.46
CA ALA A 156 -8.35 13.18 -21.94
C ALA A 156 -6.83 13.23 -21.96
N VAL A 157 -6.25 13.71 -23.07
CA VAL A 157 -4.79 13.78 -23.24
C VAL A 157 -4.39 15.20 -23.60
N GLN A 158 -3.55 15.80 -22.76
CA GLN A 158 -3.13 17.19 -22.92
C GLN A 158 -1.61 17.29 -22.96
N SER A 159 -1.10 17.98 -23.97
CA SER A 159 0.32 18.37 -24.03
C SER A 159 0.56 19.64 -23.22
N ALA A 160 1.68 19.66 -22.49
CA ALA A 160 2.22 20.79 -21.75
C ALA A 160 3.75 20.79 -21.79
N THR A 161 4.37 21.87 -21.35
CA THR A 161 5.79 21.81 -21.01
C THR A 161 5.98 21.08 -19.68
N CYS A 162 7.20 20.64 -19.39
CA CYS A 162 7.49 19.94 -18.13
C CYS A 162 7.66 20.88 -16.94
N HIS A 163 7.03 22.07 -17.00
CA HIS A 163 7.00 23.06 -15.95
C HIS A 163 5.72 22.92 -15.09
N PRO A 164 5.79 22.99 -13.75
CA PRO A 164 4.63 22.76 -12.87
C PRO A 164 3.39 23.62 -13.19
N ALA A 165 3.57 24.87 -13.60
CA ALA A 165 2.48 25.77 -13.97
C ALA A 165 1.72 25.30 -15.22
N GLU A 166 2.44 24.83 -16.23
CA GLU A 166 1.87 24.33 -17.49
C GLU A 166 1.20 22.96 -17.29
N ILE A 167 1.71 22.15 -16.36
CA ILE A 167 1.06 20.91 -15.92
C ILE A 167 -0.27 21.23 -15.24
N GLY A 168 -0.32 22.25 -14.37
CA GLY A 168 -1.58 22.74 -13.78
C GLY A 168 -2.62 23.13 -14.84
N ALA A 169 -2.20 23.88 -15.87
CA ALA A 169 -3.06 24.26 -16.99
C ALA A 169 -3.50 23.04 -17.85
N ALA A 170 -2.66 22.01 -17.98
CA ALA A 170 -3.04 20.76 -18.64
C ALA A 170 -4.09 19.98 -17.85
N ILE A 171 -4.02 19.97 -16.51
CA ILE A 171 -5.03 19.34 -15.65
C ILE A 171 -6.40 19.99 -15.85
N GLU A 172 -6.45 21.33 -15.92
CA GLU A 172 -7.69 22.06 -16.18
C GLU A 172 -8.32 21.68 -17.53
N ARG A 173 -7.52 21.67 -18.59
CA ARG A 173 -7.98 21.28 -19.93
C ARG A 173 -8.44 19.82 -19.98
N ALA A 174 -7.69 18.91 -19.36
CA ALA A 174 -8.01 17.49 -19.34
C ALA A 174 -9.30 17.22 -18.56
N THR A 175 -9.48 17.85 -17.39
CA THR A 175 -10.69 17.68 -16.58
C THR A 175 -11.93 18.31 -17.24
N ALA A 176 -11.77 19.39 -18.01
CA ALA A 176 -12.85 19.95 -18.81
C ALA A 176 -13.29 18.99 -19.95
N GLU A 177 -12.32 18.36 -20.62
CA GLU A 177 -12.56 17.39 -21.69
C GLU A 177 -13.33 16.15 -21.20
N LEU A 178 -13.09 15.71 -19.95
CA LEU A 178 -13.79 14.57 -19.35
C LEU A 178 -15.30 14.80 -19.14
N ARG A 179 -15.77 16.05 -19.13
CA ARG A 179 -17.20 16.40 -18.96
C ARG A 179 -18.06 15.97 -20.17
N GLY A 180 -17.45 15.72 -21.34
CA GLY A 180 -18.13 15.47 -22.61
C GLY A 180 -17.99 16.66 -23.57
N PRO A 181 -18.42 16.55 -24.84
CA PRO A 181 -18.00 17.48 -25.89
C PRO A 181 -18.65 18.85 -25.68
N ALA A 182 -17.89 19.80 -25.16
CA ALA A 182 -18.04 21.20 -25.52
C ALA A 182 -17.14 21.43 -26.73
N ASN A 183 -17.75 21.53 -27.90
CA ASN A 183 -17.11 21.87 -29.17
C ASN A 183 -16.01 22.92 -29.03
N ALA A 184 -14.76 22.51 -29.25
CA ALA A 184 -13.68 23.37 -29.73
C ALA A 184 -12.52 22.51 -30.26
N SER A 185 -12.76 21.87 -31.41
CA SER A 185 -11.67 21.72 -32.39
C SER A 185 -11.71 22.96 -33.28
N SER A 186 -10.65 23.78 -33.24
CA SER A 186 -10.19 24.65 -34.34
C SER A 186 -8.86 25.25 -33.89
N ASN A 187 -7.72 24.91 -34.48
CA ASN A 187 -7.40 25.24 -35.87
C ASN A 187 -6.59 24.16 -36.58
N ALA A 188 -7.14 23.65 -37.68
CA ALA A 188 -6.45 23.53 -38.97
C ALA A 188 -7.53 23.47 -40.06
N GLY A 189 -7.42 24.37 -41.05
CA GLY A 189 -8.48 24.69 -42.00
C GLY A 189 -8.82 23.59 -43.01
N ALA A 190 -10.10 23.61 -43.37
CA ALA A 190 -10.80 23.05 -44.52
C ALA A 190 -9.99 22.44 -45.68
N SER A 191 -10.38 21.24 -46.09
CA SER A 191 -10.98 21.03 -47.42
C SER A 191 -11.77 19.72 -47.44
N ALA A 192 -13.03 19.81 -47.86
CA ALA A 192 -13.92 18.67 -48.03
C ALA A 192 -13.67 18.00 -49.39
N ALA A 193 -13.34 16.70 -49.41
CA ALA A 193 -13.63 15.81 -50.54
C ALA A 193 -13.43 14.32 -50.19
N ALA A 194 -14.46 13.52 -50.49
CA ALA A 194 -14.48 12.06 -50.71
C ALA A 194 -14.45 11.14 -49.46
N PRO A 195 -15.08 9.93 -49.53
CA PRO A 195 -15.34 9.10 -48.36
C PRO A 195 -14.03 8.45 -47.87
N GLU A 196 -13.54 8.88 -46.71
CA GLU A 196 -12.30 8.40 -46.14
C GLU A 196 -12.49 7.01 -45.53
N ALA A 197 -11.70 6.07 -46.03
CA ALA A 197 -11.52 4.74 -45.45
C ALA A 197 -11.05 4.86 -43.99
N ALA A 198 -11.44 3.89 -43.16
CA ALA A 198 -11.09 3.84 -41.74
C ALA A 198 -9.59 4.16 -41.49
N PRO A 199 -9.26 4.93 -40.45
CA PRO A 199 -7.87 5.27 -40.14
C PRO A 199 -7.07 3.99 -39.93
N ASN A 200 -6.04 3.81 -40.76
CA ASN A 200 -5.13 2.69 -40.66
C ASN A 200 -4.48 2.74 -39.27
N PRO A 201 -4.52 1.67 -38.45
CA PRO A 201 -3.95 1.71 -37.11
C PRO A 201 -2.48 2.10 -37.18
N ALA A 202 -2.06 2.95 -36.22
CA ALA A 202 -0.68 3.39 -36.11
C ALA A 202 0.28 2.17 -36.18
N PRO A 203 1.44 2.29 -36.85
CA PRO A 203 2.35 1.17 -37.01
C PRO A 203 2.75 0.63 -35.64
N SER A 204 2.57 -0.66 -35.46
CA SER A 204 2.97 -1.41 -34.26
C SER A 204 3.95 -2.51 -34.66
N TRP A 205 4.67 -3.04 -33.69
CA TRP A 205 5.44 -4.26 -33.81
C TRP A 205 4.81 -5.35 -32.97
N VAL A 206 5.01 -6.60 -33.38
CA VAL A 206 4.54 -7.79 -32.67
C VAL A 206 5.71 -8.76 -32.51
N VAL A 207 5.92 -9.26 -31.29
CA VAL A 207 6.90 -10.30 -30.98
C VAL A 207 6.18 -11.50 -30.37
N ASN A 208 6.24 -12.65 -31.01
CA ASN A 208 5.71 -13.90 -30.49
C ASN A 208 6.81 -14.66 -29.74
N VAL A 209 6.75 -14.65 -28.42
CA VAL A 209 7.71 -15.34 -27.55
C VAL A 209 7.28 -16.80 -27.39
N LYS A 210 8.11 -17.73 -27.84
CA LYS A 210 7.95 -19.18 -27.71
C LYS A 210 9.09 -19.74 -26.86
N THR A 211 8.82 -20.77 -26.08
CA THR A 211 9.88 -21.52 -25.39
C THR A 211 9.76 -23.01 -25.65
N ALA A 212 10.91 -23.69 -25.61
CA ALA A 212 10.98 -25.14 -25.55
C ALA A 212 11.60 -25.54 -24.20
N PRO A 213 10.83 -26.17 -23.28
CA PRO A 213 9.40 -26.50 -23.41
C PRO A 213 8.47 -25.28 -23.25
N PRO A 214 7.21 -25.35 -23.74
CA PRO A 214 6.24 -24.25 -23.63
C PRO A 214 5.74 -24.09 -22.19
N GLY A 215 5.02 -23.01 -21.91
CA GLY A 215 4.43 -22.73 -20.61
C GLY A 215 5.36 -22.02 -19.64
N ALA A 216 6.37 -21.30 -20.14
CA ALA A 216 7.26 -20.47 -19.34
C ALA A 216 6.61 -19.12 -19.05
N GLU A 217 6.86 -18.57 -17.86
CA GLU A 217 6.51 -17.20 -17.50
C GLU A 217 7.43 -16.23 -18.23
N VAL A 218 6.91 -15.04 -18.58
CA VAL A 218 7.63 -14.06 -19.41
C VAL A 218 7.73 -12.74 -18.67
N TRP A 219 8.94 -12.17 -18.64
CA TRP A 219 9.21 -10.78 -18.23
C TRP A 219 9.72 -9.99 -19.43
N ILE A 220 9.25 -8.77 -19.55
CA ILE A 220 9.66 -7.80 -20.57
C ILE A 220 10.22 -6.59 -19.83
N ASP A 221 11.51 -6.32 -20.03
CA ASP A 221 12.23 -5.22 -19.37
C ASP A 221 12.09 -5.24 -17.83
N GLY A 222 12.19 -6.45 -17.27
CA GLY A 222 12.04 -6.68 -15.84
C GLY A 222 10.60 -6.68 -15.32
N ARG A 223 9.58 -6.39 -16.15
CA ARG A 223 8.16 -6.46 -15.76
C ARG A 223 7.54 -7.78 -16.19
N ARG A 224 6.96 -8.53 -15.25
CA ARG A 224 6.24 -9.78 -15.54
C ARG A 224 5.02 -9.49 -16.41
N ARG A 225 4.75 -10.37 -17.37
CA ARG A 225 3.57 -10.31 -18.24
C ARG A 225 2.54 -11.33 -17.76
N ASP A 226 1.27 -11.00 -17.97
CA ASP A 226 0.18 -11.95 -17.75
C ASP A 226 0.19 -13.02 -18.85
N GLY A 227 0.16 -14.29 -18.42
CA GLY A 227 0.19 -15.45 -19.32
C GLY A 227 1.53 -16.19 -19.33
N ARG A 228 1.59 -17.23 -20.17
CA ARG A 228 2.75 -18.11 -20.34
C ARG A 228 3.03 -18.32 -21.82
N THR A 229 4.25 -18.70 -22.18
CA THR A 229 4.63 -18.96 -23.58
C THR A 229 3.81 -20.11 -24.17
N PRO A 230 3.37 -20.03 -25.44
CA PRO A 230 3.60 -18.92 -26.38
C PRO A 230 2.82 -17.64 -26.03
N LEU A 231 3.49 -16.48 -26.05
CA LEU A 231 2.90 -15.19 -25.70
C LEU A 231 3.25 -14.12 -26.74
N ALA A 232 2.25 -13.40 -27.26
CA ALA A 232 2.43 -12.27 -28.15
C ALA A 232 2.58 -10.95 -27.36
N VAL A 233 3.64 -10.20 -27.67
CA VAL A 233 3.92 -8.88 -27.10
C VAL A 233 3.84 -7.85 -28.21
N VAL A 234 3.06 -6.79 -27.99
CA VAL A 234 2.82 -5.73 -28.97
C VAL A 234 3.31 -4.40 -28.40
N GLY A 235 3.88 -3.55 -29.26
CA GLY A 235 4.23 -2.19 -28.88
C GLY A 235 4.36 -1.26 -30.09
N THR A 236 4.57 0.02 -29.81
CA THR A 236 4.56 1.10 -30.81
C THR A 236 5.86 1.90 -30.83
N VAL A 237 6.80 1.61 -29.93
CA VAL A 237 8.07 2.32 -29.79
C VAL A 237 9.21 1.44 -30.28
N GLN A 238 10.08 1.98 -31.13
CA GLN A 238 11.31 1.30 -31.55
C GLN A 238 12.30 1.22 -30.38
N ARG A 239 12.79 0.02 -30.08
CA ARG A 239 13.74 -0.20 -28.96
C ARG A 239 14.31 -1.62 -28.98
N VAL A 240 15.26 -1.88 -28.09
CA VAL A 240 15.63 -3.25 -27.71
C VAL A 240 14.73 -3.68 -26.54
N LEU A 241 14.13 -4.85 -26.67
CA LEU A 241 13.26 -5.50 -25.71
C LEU A 241 14.06 -6.58 -24.99
N SER A 242 14.17 -6.50 -23.66
CA SER A 242 14.83 -7.56 -22.90
C SER A 242 13.78 -8.58 -22.45
N ILE A 243 13.82 -9.76 -23.06
CA ILE A 243 12.85 -10.83 -22.84
C ILE A 243 13.48 -11.87 -21.93
N ARG A 244 12.94 -12.01 -20.73
CA ARG A 244 13.34 -13.06 -19.80
C ARG A 244 12.23 -14.08 -19.64
N VAL A 245 12.60 -15.35 -19.59
CA VAL A 245 11.66 -16.46 -19.43
C VAL A 245 12.08 -17.36 -18.28
N ALA A 246 11.10 -17.84 -17.51
CA ALA A 246 11.33 -18.76 -16.40
C ALA A 246 10.30 -19.89 -16.40
N LYS A 247 10.75 -21.09 -16.08
CA LYS A 247 9.89 -22.25 -15.90
C LYS A 247 10.49 -23.15 -14.83
N ASP A 248 9.65 -23.65 -13.93
CA ASP A 248 10.09 -24.59 -12.90
C ASP A 248 10.77 -25.81 -13.52
N GLY A 249 11.91 -26.23 -12.97
CA GLY A 249 12.75 -27.28 -13.56
C GLY A 249 13.82 -26.78 -14.52
N PHE A 250 13.73 -25.53 -14.99
CA PHE A 250 14.56 -25.01 -16.06
C PHE A 250 15.31 -23.74 -15.65
N ALA A 251 16.55 -23.63 -16.11
CA ALA A 251 17.37 -22.45 -15.91
C ALA A 251 16.71 -21.24 -16.57
N TRP A 252 16.66 -20.12 -15.84
CA TRP A 252 16.13 -18.88 -16.38
C TRP A 252 16.97 -18.43 -17.59
N ALA A 253 16.32 -17.93 -18.63
CA ALA A 253 16.99 -17.48 -19.84
C ALA A 253 16.55 -16.05 -20.20
N SER A 254 17.47 -15.28 -20.81
CA SER A 254 17.22 -13.92 -21.28
C SER A 254 17.63 -13.77 -22.74
N ARG A 255 16.91 -12.95 -23.49
CA ARG A 255 17.19 -12.64 -24.89
C ARG A 255 16.75 -11.22 -25.22
N ASP A 256 17.67 -10.46 -25.80
CA ASP A 256 17.40 -9.12 -26.28
C ASP A 256 16.93 -9.15 -27.75
N VAL A 257 15.89 -8.37 -28.05
CA VAL A 257 15.25 -8.33 -29.38
C VAL A 257 15.04 -6.89 -29.81
N SER A 258 15.61 -6.49 -30.95
CA SER A 258 15.36 -5.17 -31.53
C SER A 258 14.00 -5.16 -32.23
N VAL A 259 13.13 -4.25 -31.82
CA VAL A 259 11.77 -4.09 -32.35
C VAL A 259 11.60 -2.72 -32.98
N SER A 260 10.91 -2.66 -34.12
CA SER A 260 10.62 -1.42 -34.85
C SER A 260 9.18 -1.40 -35.35
N PRO A 261 8.43 -0.30 -35.15
CA PRO A 261 7.05 -0.17 -35.63
C PRO A 261 6.93 -0.43 -37.13
N GLY A 262 5.92 -1.20 -37.53
CA GLY A 262 5.69 -1.55 -38.95
C GLY A 262 6.58 -2.68 -39.47
N ALA A 263 7.49 -3.22 -38.65
CA ALA A 263 8.19 -4.46 -38.98
C ALA A 263 7.22 -5.66 -38.96
N PRO A 264 7.47 -6.71 -39.76
CA PRO A 264 6.67 -7.93 -39.70
C PRO A 264 6.77 -8.58 -38.29
N PRO A 265 5.73 -9.32 -37.85
CA PRO A 265 5.77 -10.03 -36.58
C PRO A 265 7.03 -10.90 -36.47
N SER A 266 7.74 -10.79 -35.35
CA SER A 266 8.97 -11.54 -35.09
C SER A 266 8.68 -12.72 -34.18
N ASP A 267 9.05 -13.92 -34.61
CA ASP A 267 8.98 -15.13 -33.78
C ASP A 267 10.30 -15.32 -33.03
N VAL A 268 10.24 -15.35 -31.70
CA VAL A 268 11.41 -15.49 -30.83
C VAL A 268 11.27 -16.78 -30.06
N GLU A 269 12.08 -17.77 -30.41
CA GLU A 269 12.15 -19.03 -29.67
C GLU A 269 13.35 -19.02 -28.71
N ILE A 270 13.07 -19.37 -27.44
CA ILE A 270 14.06 -19.49 -26.38
C ILE A 270 14.09 -20.93 -25.89
N LEU A 271 15.23 -21.59 -26.05
CA LEU A 271 15.47 -22.95 -25.56
C LEU A 271 15.86 -22.88 -24.09
N LEU A 272 15.12 -23.58 -23.24
CA LEU A 272 15.38 -23.63 -21.81
C LEU A 272 16.17 -24.91 -21.49
N SER A 273 17.33 -24.75 -20.85
CA SER A 273 18.09 -25.88 -20.30
C SER A 273 17.58 -26.26 -18.92
N GLU A 274 17.83 -27.50 -18.48
CA GLU A 274 17.54 -27.91 -17.11
C GLU A 274 18.26 -27.00 -16.11
N GLY A 275 17.57 -26.64 -15.04
CA GLY A 275 18.11 -25.82 -13.95
C GLY A 275 18.13 -26.59 -12.64
N GLN A 276 18.83 -26.05 -11.65
CA GLN A 276 18.74 -26.51 -10.26
C GLN A 276 18.13 -25.41 -9.39
N PRO A 277 17.28 -25.77 -8.42
CA PRO A 277 16.68 -24.79 -7.54
C PRO A 277 17.70 -24.31 -6.51
N VAL A 278 17.79 -22.99 -6.38
CA VAL A 278 18.58 -22.28 -5.39
C VAL A 278 17.64 -21.40 -4.58
N GLU A 279 17.53 -21.70 -3.30
CA GLU A 279 16.79 -20.90 -2.33
C GLU A 279 17.72 -19.84 -1.74
N ILE A 280 17.28 -18.59 -1.74
CA ILE A 280 18.08 -17.45 -1.27
C ILE A 280 17.29 -16.73 -0.20
N GLU A 281 17.83 -16.72 1.02
CA GLU A 281 17.24 -16.08 2.19
C GLU A 281 18.23 -15.09 2.80
N THR A 282 17.71 -13.97 3.34
CA THR A 282 18.52 -13.00 4.08
C THR A 282 17.88 -12.66 5.41
N ASP A 283 18.71 -12.29 6.39
CA ASP A 283 18.30 -11.62 7.61
C ASP A 283 18.88 -10.19 7.64
N PRO A 284 18.05 -9.13 7.55
CA PRO A 284 16.60 -9.17 7.41
C PRO A 284 16.14 -9.63 6.02
N ALA A 285 14.91 -10.14 5.95
CA ALA A 285 14.26 -10.49 4.69
C ALA A 285 13.98 -9.24 3.82
N GLY A 286 13.71 -9.46 2.53
CA GLY A 286 13.39 -8.38 1.59
C GLY A 286 14.62 -7.76 0.92
N ALA A 287 15.78 -8.40 0.98
CA ALA A 287 16.96 -7.94 0.27
C ALA A 287 16.80 -8.17 -1.24
N ARG A 288 17.10 -7.15 -2.05
CA ARG A 288 17.09 -7.23 -3.51
C ARG A 288 18.18 -8.19 -3.98
N VAL A 289 17.80 -9.13 -4.82
CA VAL A 289 18.65 -10.17 -5.39
C VAL A 289 18.93 -9.87 -6.85
N ALA A 290 20.21 -9.91 -7.23
CA ALA A 290 20.63 -10.00 -8.62
C ALA A 290 21.66 -11.13 -8.78
N ILE A 291 21.55 -11.89 -9.87
CA ILE A 291 22.49 -12.97 -10.19
C ILE A 291 23.07 -12.71 -11.57
N ASP A 292 24.40 -12.74 -11.69
CA ASP A 292 25.13 -12.41 -12.93
C ASP A 292 24.82 -11.04 -13.51
N GLY A 293 24.42 -10.10 -12.64
CA GLY A 293 23.98 -8.76 -13.02
C GLY A 293 22.50 -8.66 -13.37
N GLU A 294 21.77 -9.78 -13.44
CA GLU A 294 20.33 -9.81 -13.72
C GLU A 294 19.50 -9.68 -12.43
N PRO A 295 18.66 -8.64 -12.28
CA PRO A 295 17.82 -8.46 -11.11
C PRO A 295 16.67 -9.48 -11.10
N LEU A 296 16.52 -10.25 -10.01
CA LEU A 296 15.55 -11.35 -9.90
C LEU A 296 14.37 -11.06 -8.97
N GLY A 297 14.53 -10.14 -8.02
CA GLY A 297 13.47 -9.81 -7.05
C GLY A 297 14.03 -9.49 -5.68
N ALA A 298 13.31 -9.89 -4.63
CA ALA A 298 13.73 -9.74 -3.24
C ALA A 298 13.61 -11.07 -2.48
N THR A 299 14.44 -11.28 -1.45
CA THR A 299 14.40 -12.47 -0.61
C THR A 299 13.17 -12.50 0.32
N PRO A 300 12.68 -13.70 0.73
CA PRO A 300 13.10 -15.02 0.28
C PRO A 300 12.68 -15.31 -1.17
N LEU A 301 13.57 -15.93 -1.95
CA LEU A 301 13.37 -16.21 -3.38
C LEU A 301 13.91 -17.59 -3.74
N THR A 302 13.17 -18.33 -4.57
CA THR A 302 13.69 -19.53 -5.25
C THR A 302 14.02 -19.19 -6.70
N TRP A 303 15.26 -19.43 -7.10
CA TRP A 303 15.75 -19.21 -8.45
C TRP A 303 16.21 -20.54 -9.07
N TRP A 304 15.95 -20.73 -10.37
CA TRP A 304 16.42 -21.90 -11.11
C TRP A 304 17.61 -21.49 -11.97
N GLY A 305 18.80 -21.92 -11.54
CA GLY A 305 20.07 -21.58 -12.19
C GLY A 305 20.64 -22.70 -13.04
N ALA A 306 21.40 -22.33 -14.07
CA ALA A 306 22.17 -23.29 -14.84
C ALA A 306 23.35 -23.83 -14.01
N PRO A 307 23.91 -25.01 -14.32
CA PRO A 307 25.14 -25.46 -13.69
C PRO A 307 26.31 -24.52 -14.01
N GLY A 308 27.20 -24.30 -13.03
CA GLY A 308 28.37 -23.45 -13.18
C GLY A 308 28.47 -22.32 -12.15
N PRO A 309 29.49 -21.44 -12.28
CA PRO A 309 29.70 -20.33 -11.37
C PRO A 309 28.72 -19.18 -11.65
N HIS A 310 28.17 -18.62 -10.58
CA HIS A 310 27.24 -17.50 -10.58
C HIS A 310 27.66 -16.41 -9.60
N ARG A 311 27.37 -15.16 -9.95
CA ARG A 311 27.68 -13.98 -9.13
C ARG A 311 26.40 -13.45 -8.48
N LEU A 312 26.26 -13.68 -7.19
CA LEU A 312 25.19 -13.14 -6.37
C LEU A 312 25.52 -11.71 -5.91
N PHE A 313 24.53 -10.83 -6.04
CA PHE A 313 24.50 -9.50 -5.44
C PHE A 313 23.23 -9.35 -4.60
N LEU A 314 23.41 -9.00 -3.32
CA LEU A 314 22.33 -8.70 -2.39
C LEU A 314 22.42 -7.26 -1.91
N SER A 315 21.28 -6.57 -1.86
CA SER A 315 21.23 -5.21 -1.32
C SER A 315 19.91 -4.91 -0.61
N THR A 316 19.99 -4.24 0.54
CA THR A 316 18.82 -3.73 1.25
C THR A 316 19.15 -2.39 1.92
N ARG A 317 18.12 -1.62 2.28
CA ARG A 317 18.31 -0.28 2.87
C ARG A 317 18.93 -0.40 4.24
N ASN A 318 19.90 0.46 4.56
CA ASN A 318 20.56 0.52 5.87
C ASN A 318 21.47 -0.67 6.20
N TYR A 319 21.76 -1.55 5.22
CA TYR A 319 22.70 -2.65 5.35
C TYR A 319 23.77 -2.58 4.25
N LEU A 320 24.92 -3.19 4.51
CA LEU A 320 26.00 -3.32 3.55
C LEU A 320 25.61 -4.27 2.41
N PRO A 321 25.90 -3.94 1.14
CA PRO A 321 25.67 -4.85 0.04
C PRO A 321 26.60 -6.06 0.10
N VAL A 322 26.10 -7.23 -0.29
CA VAL A 322 26.89 -8.46 -0.35
C VAL A 322 27.16 -8.82 -1.81
N TYR A 323 28.40 -9.14 -2.11
CA TYR A 323 28.83 -9.70 -3.39
C TYR A 323 29.43 -11.07 -3.12
N GLN A 324 28.87 -12.11 -3.71
CA GLN A 324 29.36 -13.47 -3.52
C GLN A 324 29.36 -14.24 -4.84
N THR A 325 30.33 -15.13 -5.02
CA THR A 325 30.29 -16.12 -6.08
C THR A 325 29.92 -17.48 -5.49
N PHE A 326 29.00 -18.19 -6.12
CA PHE A 326 28.66 -19.56 -5.77
C PHE A 326 28.60 -20.41 -7.04
N THR A 327 28.73 -21.72 -6.90
CA THR A 327 28.69 -22.65 -8.03
C THR A 327 27.49 -23.56 -7.86
N ILE A 328 26.70 -23.69 -8.92
CA ILE A 328 25.65 -24.70 -9.02
C ILE A 328 26.26 -25.97 -9.59
N GLY A 329 26.10 -27.05 -8.85
CA GLY A 329 26.50 -28.38 -9.25
C GLY A 329 25.82 -28.86 -10.54
N GLY A 330 26.51 -29.72 -11.30
CA GLY A 330 25.86 -30.47 -12.38
C GLY A 330 24.77 -31.40 -11.81
N PRO A 331 23.86 -31.93 -12.64
CA PRO A 331 22.84 -32.87 -12.18
C PRO A 331 23.51 -34.04 -11.42
N GLY A 332 23.31 -34.10 -10.10
CA GLY A 332 23.85 -35.16 -9.24
C GLY A 332 24.96 -34.78 -8.24
N SER A 333 25.46 -33.54 -8.20
CA SER A 333 26.42 -33.11 -7.17
C SER A 333 25.73 -32.36 -6.02
N SER A 334 25.54 -33.02 -4.88
CA SER A 334 25.11 -32.39 -3.63
C SER A 334 26.32 -31.82 -2.90
N GLU A 335 26.58 -30.52 -3.01
CA GLU A 335 27.47 -29.81 -2.10
C GLU A 335 26.65 -28.92 -1.17
N SER A 336 26.61 -29.29 0.11
CA SER A 336 26.10 -28.45 1.19
C SER A 336 27.15 -27.38 1.49
N SER A 337 26.92 -26.14 1.08
CA SER A 337 27.78 -25.02 1.48
C SER A 337 27.36 -24.53 2.86
N GLU A 338 28.24 -24.75 3.82
CA GLU A 338 28.19 -24.27 5.21
C GLU A 338 28.49 -22.75 5.27
N TRP A 339 27.80 -22.08 6.19
CA TRP A 339 27.94 -20.67 6.66
C TRP A 339 29.04 -19.84 5.99
N VAL A 340 28.64 -18.86 5.17
CA VAL A 340 29.55 -17.78 4.75
C VAL A 340 29.28 -16.54 5.58
N ASP A 341 30.14 -16.32 6.56
CA ASP A 341 30.13 -15.10 7.38
C ASP A 341 30.58 -13.89 6.53
N SER A 342 29.80 -12.82 6.58
CA SER A 342 29.95 -11.58 5.81
C SER A 342 31.16 -10.73 6.22
N SER A 343 32.07 -11.27 7.05
CA SER A 343 33.15 -10.54 7.71
C SER A 343 34.45 -10.40 6.90
N ALA A 344 34.57 -10.99 5.71
CA ALA A 344 35.83 -10.98 4.95
C ALA A 344 35.74 -10.22 3.62
N SER A 345 35.53 -8.91 3.70
CA SER A 345 35.87 -7.96 2.61
C SER A 345 36.86 -6.92 3.12
N SER A 346 38.05 -7.36 3.54
CA SER A 346 39.20 -6.48 3.61
C SER A 346 40.49 -7.20 3.21
N LEU A 347 41.10 -6.66 2.14
CA LEU A 347 42.54 -6.60 1.88
C LEU A 347 43.31 -7.94 1.80
N SER A 348 43.44 -8.42 0.56
CA SER A 348 44.65 -9.14 0.14
C SER A 348 45.87 -8.21 0.28
N SER A 349 46.64 -8.39 1.35
CA SER A 349 48.06 -8.06 1.39
C SER A 349 48.79 -9.22 2.05
N LYS A 350 49.63 -9.89 1.25
CA LYS A 350 50.55 -10.93 1.70
C LYS A 350 51.44 -10.38 2.83
N SER A 351 51.43 -11.04 3.99
CA SER A 351 52.64 -11.19 4.80
C SER A 351 52.54 -12.45 5.66
N SER A 352 53.51 -13.32 5.43
CA SER A 352 53.88 -14.45 6.27
C SER A 352 54.19 -14.01 7.70
N LEU A 353 53.78 -14.81 8.70
CA LEU A 353 54.66 -15.36 9.76
C LEU A 353 53.85 -16.14 10.80
N SER A 354 54.17 -17.44 10.88
CA SER A 354 54.18 -18.36 12.04
C SER A 354 53.68 -17.82 13.39
N SER A 355 52.79 -18.56 14.07
CA SER A 355 53.15 -19.44 15.22
C SER A 355 51.93 -20.08 15.92
N LYS A 356 51.93 -21.42 15.90
CA LYS A 356 51.57 -22.43 16.93
C LYS A 356 50.44 -22.20 17.98
N SER A 357 49.75 -23.34 18.17
CA SER A 357 49.12 -23.89 19.39
C SER A 357 47.65 -23.53 19.62
N SER A 358 46.74 -24.40 20.12
CA SER A 358 46.63 -25.86 20.29
C SER A 358 45.27 -26.10 20.98
N LEU A 359 44.75 -27.33 20.88
CA LEU A 359 43.71 -27.98 21.73
C LEU A 359 42.26 -27.70 21.32
N SER A 360 41.60 -28.67 20.67
CA SER A 360 40.80 -29.77 21.28
C SER A 360 39.47 -29.23 21.82
N SER A 361 38.31 -29.69 21.34
CA SER A 361 37.83 -31.03 21.65
C SER A 361 36.66 -31.48 20.78
N LYS A 362 36.68 -32.80 20.55
CA LYS A 362 35.72 -33.66 19.86
C LYS A 362 34.28 -33.52 20.39
N SER A 363 33.32 -33.59 19.48
CA SER A 363 32.12 -34.43 19.69
C SER A 363 31.47 -34.74 18.34
N SER A 364 31.78 -35.93 17.86
CA SER A 364 31.10 -36.68 16.82
C SER A 364 29.64 -36.90 17.15
N LEU A 365 28.74 -36.74 16.19
CA LEU A 365 27.51 -37.54 16.10
C LEU A 365 27.13 -37.66 14.61
N SER A 366 27.13 -38.92 14.18
CA SER A 366 26.96 -39.39 12.81
C SER A 366 25.52 -39.28 12.31
N LEU A 367 25.42 -38.87 11.06
CA LEU A 367 24.26 -38.90 10.17
C LEU A 367 23.61 -40.29 10.12
N THR A 368 22.27 -40.30 10.08
CA THR A 368 21.54 -41.27 9.26
C THR A 368 20.78 -40.47 8.22
N SER A 369 21.35 -40.41 7.02
CA SER A 369 20.75 -39.80 5.83
C SER A 369 19.80 -40.80 5.18
N SER A 370 18.50 -40.55 5.28
CA SER A 370 17.55 -41.10 4.31
C SER A 370 17.57 -40.20 3.08
N ALA A 371 18.15 -40.74 2.00
CA ALA A 371 18.21 -40.07 0.70
C ALA A 371 16.81 -39.79 0.15
N SER A 372 16.52 -38.52 -0.14
CA SER A 372 15.48 -38.12 -1.06
C SER A 372 16.07 -37.14 -2.07
N SER A 373 16.07 -37.58 -3.32
CA SER A 373 16.66 -36.98 -4.50
C SER A 373 15.92 -35.72 -4.96
N THR A 374 16.28 -34.55 -4.43
CA THR A 374 16.20 -33.25 -5.12
C THR A 374 17.10 -32.29 -4.33
N SER A 375 18.38 -32.17 -4.69
CA SER A 375 19.31 -31.32 -3.93
C SER A 375 19.07 -29.85 -4.27
N SER A 376 18.10 -29.23 -3.61
CA SER A 376 17.93 -27.77 -3.62
C SER A 376 19.06 -27.15 -2.82
N GLN A 377 19.85 -26.27 -3.44
CA GLN A 377 20.88 -25.52 -2.74
C GLN A 377 20.20 -24.39 -1.97
N SER A 378 20.55 -24.18 -0.69
CA SER A 378 20.01 -23.09 0.12
C SER A 378 21.14 -22.15 0.53
N LEU A 379 21.02 -20.88 0.18
CA LEU A 379 21.96 -19.81 0.47
C LEU A 379 21.32 -18.85 1.47
N ARG A 380 21.88 -18.80 2.68
CA ARG A 380 21.40 -17.94 3.78
C ARG A 380 22.44 -16.90 4.14
N PHE A 381 22.01 -15.65 4.28
CA PHE A 381 22.91 -14.53 4.58
C PHE A 381 22.40 -13.70 5.76
N GLU A 382 23.29 -13.43 6.71
CA GLU A 382 23.06 -12.43 7.73
C GLU A 382 23.73 -11.12 7.28
N LEU A 383 22.92 -10.08 7.08
CA LEU A 383 23.36 -8.81 6.53
C LEU A 383 23.86 -7.90 7.65
N GLN A 384 25.01 -7.27 7.43
CA GLN A 384 25.56 -6.32 8.40
C GLN A 384 24.97 -4.92 8.19
N PRO A 385 24.46 -4.26 9.25
CA PRO A 385 23.93 -2.91 9.13
C PRO A 385 25.05 -1.91 8.85
N THR A 386 24.73 -0.82 8.13
CA THR A 386 25.65 0.33 8.02
C THR A 386 25.72 1.06 9.36
N VAL A 387 26.70 1.95 9.55
CA VAL A 387 26.81 2.76 10.78
C VAL A 387 25.53 3.57 11.03
N GLU A 388 24.99 4.20 9.99
CA GLU A 388 23.72 4.92 10.06
C GLU A 388 22.54 3.97 10.29
N GLY A 389 22.55 2.80 9.65
CA GLY A 389 21.54 1.77 9.84
C GLY A 389 21.50 1.22 11.25
N ALA A 390 22.65 0.97 11.88
CA ALA A 390 22.75 0.54 13.26
C ALA A 390 22.20 1.59 14.22
N ARG A 391 22.47 2.89 13.97
CA ARG A 391 21.89 4.00 14.75
C ARG A 391 20.38 4.05 14.59
N TRP A 392 19.87 3.89 13.37
CA TRP A 392 18.44 3.84 13.09
C TRP A 392 17.76 2.66 13.80
N LEU A 393 18.31 1.45 13.69
CA LEU A 393 17.81 0.25 14.37
C LEU A 393 17.80 0.41 15.89
N ALA A 394 18.83 1.04 16.47
CA ALA A 394 18.87 1.34 17.89
C ALA A 394 17.80 2.36 18.31
N ALA A 395 17.52 3.37 17.48
CA ALA A 395 16.44 4.33 17.73
C ALA A 395 15.05 3.67 17.66
N GLU A 396 14.83 2.82 16.65
CA GLU A 396 13.57 2.10 16.47
C GLU A 396 13.28 1.14 17.63
N ARG A 397 14.31 0.42 18.12
CA ARG A 397 14.18 -0.42 19.32
C ARG A 397 13.77 0.40 20.54
N ARG A 398 14.43 1.54 20.80
CA ARG A 398 14.08 2.43 21.93
C ARG A 398 12.66 2.97 21.80
N HIS A 399 12.22 3.32 20.59
CA HIS A 399 10.86 3.78 20.37
C HIS A 399 9.84 2.67 20.66
N ARG A 400 10.08 1.44 20.19
CA ARG A 400 9.22 0.29 20.47
C ARG A 400 9.12 0.00 21.98
N GLU A 401 10.25 -0.05 22.68
CA GLU A 401 10.30 -0.21 24.13
C GLU A 401 9.55 0.91 24.87
N ALA A 402 9.68 2.17 24.41
CA ALA A 402 8.97 3.30 24.98
C ALA A 402 7.45 3.21 24.76
N VAL A 403 7.01 2.76 23.59
CA VAL A 403 5.58 2.53 23.29
C VAL A 403 5.03 1.40 24.16
N GLU A 404 5.73 0.28 24.29
CA GLU A 404 5.33 -0.83 25.17
C GLU A 404 5.25 -0.40 26.64
N ALA A 405 6.24 0.37 27.11
CA ALA A 405 6.23 0.93 28.47
C ALA A 405 5.06 1.90 28.68
N PHE A 406 4.74 2.73 27.70
CA PHE A 406 3.59 3.64 27.74
C PHE A 406 2.26 2.87 27.79
N GLU A 407 2.11 1.82 26.99
CA GLU A 407 0.92 0.97 27.02
C GLU A 407 0.73 0.25 28.36
N LEU A 408 1.81 -0.27 28.93
CA LEU A 408 1.80 -0.89 30.26
C LEU A 408 1.38 0.11 31.34
N ARG A 409 1.93 1.32 31.32
CA ARG A 409 1.54 2.40 32.25
C ARG A 409 0.06 2.74 32.12
N ARG A 410 -0.45 2.85 30.89
CA ARG A 410 -1.87 3.14 30.62
C ARG A 410 -2.80 2.02 31.13
N ARG A 411 -2.39 0.75 31.04
CA ARG A 411 -3.13 -0.38 31.62
C ARG A 411 -3.14 -0.30 33.15
N HIS A 412 -2.00 0.03 33.77
CA HIS A 412 -1.89 0.19 35.21
C HIS A 412 -2.78 1.33 35.73
N GLU A 413 -2.76 2.49 35.09
CA GLU A 413 -3.62 3.64 35.46
C GLU A 413 -5.12 3.31 35.36
N ARG A 414 -5.53 2.52 34.35
CA ARG A 414 -6.92 2.04 34.24
C ARG A 414 -7.30 1.06 35.36
N LEU A 415 -6.40 0.14 35.72
CA LEU A 415 -6.63 -0.82 36.81
C LEU A 415 -6.71 -0.11 38.17
N VAL A 416 -5.81 0.84 38.43
CA VAL A 416 -5.84 1.66 39.66
C VAL A 416 -7.10 2.52 39.71
N GLY A 417 -7.50 3.15 38.59
CA GLY A 417 -8.74 3.91 38.50
C GLY A 417 -9.99 3.06 38.72
N ALA A 418 -10.03 1.83 38.18
CA ALA A 418 -11.11 0.89 38.42
C ALA A 418 -11.17 0.41 39.88
N GLY A 419 -10.01 0.14 40.50
CA GLY A 419 -9.92 -0.24 41.92
C GLY A 419 -10.36 0.88 42.87
N ALA A 420 -10.06 2.15 42.53
CA ALA A 420 -10.53 3.30 43.31
C ALA A 420 -12.06 3.46 43.22
N LEU A 421 -12.66 3.22 42.06
CA LEU A 421 -14.12 3.25 41.86
C LEU A 421 -14.85 2.15 42.64
N THR A 422 -14.32 0.92 42.68
CA THR A 422 -14.95 -0.17 43.43
C THR A 422 -14.90 0.04 44.94
N LEU A 423 -13.78 0.56 45.46
CA LEU A 423 -13.65 0.93 46.87
C LEU A 423 -14.61 2.08 47.25
N GLY A 424 -14.75 3.07 46.37
CA GLY A 424 -15.72 4.17 46.54
C GLY A 424 -17.17 3.69 46.58
N LEU A 425 -17.55 2.75 45.70
CA LEU A 425 -18.88 2.15 45.72
C LEU A 425 -19.12 1.30 46.98
N ALA A 426 -18.15 0.50 47.40
CA ALA A 426 -18.27 -0.33 48.62
C ALA A 426 -18.47 0.52 49.89
N THR A 427 -17.73 1.62 50.00
CA THR A 427 -17.86 2.57 51.12
C THR A 427 -19.21 3.30 51.11
N ALA A 428 -19.71 3.69 49.94
CA ALA A 428 -21.04 4.29 49.81
C ALA A 428 -22.18 3.32 50.20
N VAL A 429 -22.08 2.05 49.79
CA VAL A 429 -23.05 1.01 50.18
C VAL A 429 -23.00 0.78 51.69
N LEU A 430 -21.81 0.67 52.28
CA LEU A 430 -21.66 0.49 53.73
C LEU A 430 -22.26 1.67 54.51
N ALA A 431 -22.01 2.91 54.07
CA ALA A 431 -22.60 4.10 54.67
C ALA A 431 -24.14 4.09 54.59
N THR A 432 -24.70 3.62 53.46
CA THR A 432 -26.15 3.50 53.27
C THR A 432 -26.75 2.45 54.20
N VAL A 433 -26.11 1.28 54.35
CA VAL A 433 -26.56 0.20 55.26
C VAL A 433 -26.52 0.66 56.72
N LEU A 434 -25.48 1.38 57.12
CA LEU A 434 -25.38 1.96 58.46
C LEU A 434 -26.45 3.04 58.71
N TYR A 435 -26.73 3.87 57.72
CA TYR A 435 -27.78 4.89 57.81
C TYR A 435 -29.16 4.25 58.01
N VAL A 436 -29.52 3.27 57.19
CA VAL A 436 -30.81 2.56 57.28
C VAL A 436 -30.92 1.77 58.61
N SER A 437 -29.82 1.17 59.07
CA SER A 437 -29.80 0.46 60.36
C SER A 437 -30.03 1.42 61.53
N ASN A 438 -29.45 2.63 61.49
CA ASN A 438 -29.67 3.65 62.51
C ASN A 438 -31.12 4.17 62.50
N GLU A 439 -31.72 4.32 61.32
CA GLU A 439 -33.13 4.70 61.17
C GLU A 439 -34.10 3.62 61.70
N SER A 440 -33.72 2.34 61.58
CA SER A 440 -34.46 1.22 62.17
C SER A 440 -34.37 1.17 63.71
N ALA A 441 -33.21 1.56 64.27
CA ALA A 441 -33.02 1.69 65.71
C ALA A 441 -33.75 2.92 66.30
N GLY A 442 -33.95 3.96 65.50
CA GLY A 442 -34.66 5.19 65.87
C GLY A 442 -36.17 5.04 66.08
N ARG A 443 -36.80 3.94 65.64
CA ARG A 443 -38.24 3.72 65.84
C ARG A 443 -38.65 3.36 67.27
N ASN A 444 -37.70 3.14 68.19
CA ASN A 444 -37.98 2.80 69.58
C ASN A 444 -37.67 3.92 70.61
N ALA A 445 -37.31 5.13 70.18
CA ALA A 445 -36.94 6.22 71.10
C ALA A 445 -37.78 7.48 70.86
N HIS A 446 -39.06 7.44 71.25
CA HIS A 446 -39.84 8.65 71.49
C HIS A 446 -39.46 9.25 72.86
N THR A 447 -38.45 10.10 72.91
CA THR A 447 -38.34 11.15 73.95
C THR A 447 -37.56 12.35 73.40
N ALA A 448 -38.13 13.53 73.64
CA ALA A 448 -37.72 14.82 73.09
C ALA A 448 -36.23 15.16 73.29
N TYR A 449 -35.50 15.30 72.18
CA TYR A 449 -34.19 15.97 72.13
C TYR A 449 -34.34 17.26 71.32
N SER A 450 -34.02 18.40 71.93
CA SER A 450 -34.19 19.71 71.31
C SER A 450 -33.29 19.89 70.09
N ARG A 451 -33.85 20.41 68.98
CA ARG A 451 -33.18 20.64 67.68
C ARG A 451 -31.82 21.35 67.73
N SER A 452 -31.51 22.12 68.78
CA SER A 452 -30.24 22.83 68.92
C SER A 452 -29.04 21.94 69.30
N SER A 453 -29.25 20.80 69.97
CA SER A 453 -28.12 19.92 70.35
C SER A 453 -27.76 18.92 69.25
N LEU A 454 -28.69 18.63 68.33
CA LEU A 454 -28.43 17.78 67.17
C LEU A 454 -27.61 18.53 66.11
N GLN A 455 -27.87 19.84 65.93
CA GLN A 455 -27.11 20.67 65.00
C GLN A 455 -25.64 20.81 65.44
N SER A 456 -25.39 21.06 66.73
CA SER A 456 -24.02 21.17 67.25
C SER A 456 -23.26 19.84 67.25
N ALA A 457 -23.96 18.72 67.44
CA ALA A 457 -23.37 17.38 67.30
C ALA A 457 -23.04 17.04 65.84
N LEU A 458 -23.90 17.43 64.88
CA LEU A 458 -23.64 17.25 63.45
C LEU A 458 -22.47 18.12 62.98
N ASP A 459 -22.41 19.39 63.37
CA ASP A 459 -21.34 20.31 62.98
C ASP A 459 -19.98 19.86 63.56
N ALA A 460 -19.97 19.29 64.77
CA ALA A 460 -18.77 18.73 65.39
C ALA A 460 -18.27 17.45 64.70
N GLU A 461 -19.16 16.61 64.16
CA GLU A 461 -18.76 15.42 63.39
C GLU A 461 -18.35 15.78 61.95
N TYR A 462 -19.04 16.73 61.30
CA TYR A 462 -18.62 17.24 59.99
C TYR A 462 -17.21 17.83 60.02
N GLY A 463 -16.87 18.57 61.09
CA GLY A 463 -15.50 19.08 61.29
C GLY A 463 -14.43 17.98 61.41
N ARG A 464 -14.76 16.83 62.03
CA ARG A 464 -13.83 15.69 62.12
C ARG A 464 -13.68 14.95 60.80
N ILE A 465 -14.76 14.82 60.03
CA ILE A 465 -14.74 14.21 58.70
C ILE A 465 -13.94 15.06 57.71
N GLU A 466 -14.08 16.39 57.74
CA GLU A 466 -13.31 17.30 56.88
C GLU A 466 -11.81 17.30 57.24
N ALA A 467 -11.47 17.18 58.54
CA ALA A 467 -10.10 17.04 59.01
C ALA A 467 -9.48 15.69 58.59
N ALA A 468 -10.23 14.59 58.68
CA ALA A 468 -9.80 13.27 58.19
C ALA A 468 -9.58 13.26 56.67
N ARG A 469 -10.45 13.96 55.91
CA ARG A 469 -10.32 14.10 54.44
C ARG A 469 -9.08 14.90 54.05
N ARG A 470 -8.78 16.00 54.75
CA ARG A 470 -7.52 16.75 54.52
C ARG A 470 -6.29 15.94 54.90
N GLY A 471 -6.34 15.16 55.98
CA GLY A 471 -5.28 14.23 56.37
C GLY A 471 -5.03 13.12 55.33
N PHE A 472 -6.08 12.57 54.74
CA PHE A 472 -5.97 11.53 53.70
C PHE A 472 -5.38 12.08 52.39
N VAL A 473 -5.79 13.28 51.97
CA VAL A 473 -5.24 13.95 50.77
C VAL A 473 -3.78 14.36 50.96
N LEU A 474 -3.41 14.91 52.12
CA LEU A 474 -2.01 15.22 52.46
C LEU A 474 -1.15 13.96 52.57
N GLY A 475 -1.69 12.86 53.11
CA GLY A 475 -1.01 11.57 53.20
C GLY A 475 -0.74 10.94 51.84
N HIS A 476 -1.69 11.00 50.90
CA HIS A 476 -1.48 10.49 49.53
C HIS A 476 -0.51 11.36 48.72
N VAL A 477 -0.51 12.68 48.90
CA VAL A 477 0.47 13.57 48.25
C VAL A 477 1.87 13.34 48.83
N ALA A 478 2.00 13.17 50.15
CA ALA A 478 3.29 12.87 50.78
C ALA A 478 3.83 11.48 50.41
N ALA A 479 2.98 10.45 50.36
CA ALA A 479 3.37 9.10 49.91
C ALA A 479 3.76 9.10 48.42
N GLY A 480 3.06 9.84 47.57
CA GLY A 480 3.39 10.00 46.16
C GLY A 480 4.72 10.72 45.93
N VAL A 481 5.00 11.79 46.68
CA VAL A 481 6.29 12.52 46.59
C VAL A 481 7.45 11.68 47.13
N SER A 482 7.24 10.92 48.21
CA SER A 482 8.28 10.06 48.79
C SER A 482 8.66 8.88 47.88
N LEU A 483 7.69 8.26 47.20
CA LEU A 483 7.97 7.21 46.21
C LEU A 483 8.72 7.77 44.98
N SER A 484 8.38 8.99 44.57
CA SER A 484 9.02 9.68 43.44
C SER A 484 10.48 10.03 43.76
N SER A 485 10.78 10.50 44.98
CA SER A 485 12.14 10.80 45.42
C SER A 485 13.00 9.55 45.62
N LEU A 486 12.41 8.44 46.09
CA LEU A 486 13.12 7.15 46.20
C LEU A 486 13.47 6.58 44.82
N LEU A 487 12.57 6.68 43.84
CA LEU A 487 12.84 6.29 42.46
C LEU A 487 13.90 7.18 41.79
N PHE A 488 13.87 8.50 42.04
CA PHE A 488 14.88 9.42 41.52
C PHE A 488 16.26 9.18 42.15
N GLY A 489 16.32 8.84 43.44
CA GLY A 489 17.57 8.47 44.14
C GLY A 489 18.16 7.15 43.64
N LEU A 490 17.33 6.15 43.37
CA LEU A 490 17.78 4.86 42.81
C LEU A 490 18.30 5.00 41.37
N VAL A 491 17.64 5.81 40.54
CA VAL A 491 18.10 6.09 39.17
C VAL A 491 19.38 6.92 39.15
N TYR A 492 19.55 7.88 40.08
CA TYR A 492 20.77 8.68 40.17
C TYR A 492 21.96 7.90 40.74
N SER A 493 21.71 6.97 41.67
CA SER A 493 22.77 6.14 42.27
C SER A 493 23.27 5.04 41.33
N VAL A 494 22.44 4.56 40.39
CA VAL A 494 22.87 3.61 39.34
C VAL A 494 23.59 4.33 38.19
N ALA A 495 23.33 5.62 37.97
CA ALA A 495 23.97 6.41 36.91
C ALA A 495 25.35 7.00 37.30
N THR A 496 25.78 6.91 38.56
CA THR A 496 26.98 7.60 39.07
C THR A 496 28.02 6.72 39.77
N THR A 497 27.98 5.40 39.61
CA THR A 497 29.11 4.54 40.04
C THR A 497 30.20 4.55 38.96
N PRO A 498 31.37 5.19 39.17
CA PRO A 498 32.53 4.98 38.31
C PRO A 498 33.10 3.58 38.56
N SER A 499 33.38 2.86 37.47
CA SER A 499 34.11 1.59 37.49
C SER A 499 35.53 1.81 38.01
N PRO A 500 36.04 1.03 38.99
CA PRO A 500 37.40 1.17 39.49
C PRO A 500 38.31 0.22 38.72
N GLU A 501 38.68 0.60 37.50
CA GLU A 501 39.79 -0.04 36.77
C GLU A 501 40.24 0.96 35.69
N ASP A 502 40.97 1.98 36.12
CA ASP A 502 42.04 2.62 35.36
C ASP A 502 42.60 3.80 36.17
N LEU A 503 43.86 3.67 36.61
CA LEU A 503 44.91 4.69 36.77
C LEU A 503 45.92 4.25 37.86
N PRO A 504 47.21 4.59 37.72
CA PRO A 504 48.10 4.50 36.56
C PRO A 504 49.09 3.32 36.64
#